data_AF-A0A7J3X4L1-F1
#
_entry.id   AF-A0A7J3X4L1-F1
#
_cell.length_a   1.000
_cell.length_b   1.000
_cell.length_c   1.000
_cell.angle_alpha   90.00
_cell.angle_beta   90.00
_cell.angle_gamma   90.00
#
_symmetry.space_group_name_H-M   'P 1'
#
loop_
_entity.id
_entity.type
_entity.pdbx_description
1 polymer ?
#
loop_
_entity_poly.entity_id
_entity_poly.type
_entity_poly.pdbx_seq_one_letter_code
_entity_poly.pdbx_strand_id
1 'polypeptide(L)'
;MPAVDEALIVLAELALLAGLAALANQLWLSRPEPYPALVARAINATAPGAETVIVLPQPVNITTAYVSFGGERAAIPRLSAVSGDAVRYLLVYNASVRVVRGG
;
A
#
# COMPACT_ATOMS: atom_id res chain seq x y z
N MET A 1 19.64 46.81 11.38
CA MET A 1 18.98 46.16 10.22
C MET A 1 18.72 44.66 10.49
N PRO A 2 18.12 44.24 11.63
CA PRO A 2 17.93 42.82 11.95
C PRO A 2 16.78 42.13 11.19
N ALA A 3 15.72 42.88 10.84
CA ALA A 3 14.53 42.32 10.20
C ALA A 3 14.76 41.80 8.77
N VAL A 4 15.80 42.30 8.07
CA VAL A 4 16.14 41.86 6.71
C VAL A 4 16.84 40.50 6.74
N ASP A 5 17.66 40.25 7.76
CA ASP A 5 18.34 38.96 7.94
C ASP A 5 17.36 37.86 8.38
N GLU A 6 16.41 38.18 9.27
CA GLU A 6 15.33 37.26 9.64
C GLU A 6 14.44 36.90 8.45
N ALA A 7 14.08 37.87 7.61
CA ALA A 7 13.30 37.62 6.41
C ALA A 7 14.02 36.71 5.40
N LEU A 8 15.35 36.87 5.27
CA LEU A 8 16.18 36.02 4.42
C LEU A 8 16.28 34.58 4.94
N ILE A 9 16.40 34.40 6.26
CA ILE A 9 16.40 33.08 6.91
C ILE A 9 15.06 32.37 6.67
N VAL A 10 13.94 33.07 6.92
CA VAL A 10 12.60 32.51 6.69
C VAL A 10 12.39 32.15 5.22
N LEU A 11 12.88 32.97 4.28
CA LEU A 11 12.82 32.67 2.86
C LEU A 11 13.62 31.40 2.51
N ALA A 12 14.81 31.23 3.08
CA ALA A 12 15.63 30.04 2.88
C ALA A 12 14.96 28.77 3.44
N GLU A 13 14.32 28.87 4.61
CA GLU A 13 13.57 27.76 5.21
C GLU A 13 12.36 27.35 4.36
N LEU A 14 11.62 28.31 3.83
CA LEU A 14 10.50 28.05 2.91
C LEU A 14 10.99 27.39 1.61
N ALA A 15 12.12 27.84 1.06
CA ALA A 15 12.70 27.23 -0.13
C ALA A 15 13.17 25.79 0.13
N LEU A 16 13.79 25.53 1.30
CA LEU A 16 14.20 24.20 1.72
C LEU A 16 12.98 23.27 1.90
N LEU A 17 11.93 23.75 2.57
CA LEU A 17 10.70 22.98 2.79
C LEU A 17 10.01 22.65 1.47
N ALA A 18 9.91 23.60 0.55
CA ALA A 18 9.34 23.40 -0.78
C ALA A 18 10.17 22.38 -1.59
N GLY A 19 11.49 22.44 -1.52
CA GLY A 19 12.39 21.48 -2.15
C GLY A 19 12.20 20.06 -1.61
N LEU A 20 12.11 19.90 -0.29
CA LEU A 20 11.85 18.61 0.35
C LEU A 20 10.46 18.07 0.00
N ALA A 21 9.44 18.90 -0.06
CA ALA A 21 8.09 18.49 -0.46
C ALA A 21 8.04 18.03 -1.94
N ALA A 22 8.74 18.74 -2.82
CA ALA A 22 8.86 18.35 -4.23
C ALA A 22 9.60 17.01 -4.40
N LEU A 23 10.71 16.82 -3.67
CA LEU A 23 11.46 15.56 -3.67
C LEU A 23 10.63 14.41 -3.05
N ALA A 24 9.91 14.66 -1.97
CA ALA A 24 9.02 13.68 -1.37
C ALA A 24 7.91 13.27 -2.35
N ASN A 25 7.29 14.23 -3.05
CA ASN A 25 6.29 13.96 -4.07
C ASN A 25 6.87 13.16 -5.23
N GLN A 26 8.07 13.51 -5.71
CA GLN A 26 8.76 12.74 -6.75
C GLN A 26 9.15 11.34 -6.28
N LEU A 27 9.62 11.17 -5.05
CA LEU A 27 9.93 9.86 -4.47
C LEU A 27 8.68 8.99 -4.29
N TRP A 28 7.56 9.61 -3.98
CA TRP A 28 6.27 8.93 -3.83
C TRP A 28 5.67 8.54 -5.19
N LEU A 29 5.77 9.43 -6.18
CA LEU A 29 5.30 9.20 -7.55
C LEU A 29 6.22 8.30 -8.38
N SER A 30 7.53 8.26 -8.07
CA SER A 30 8.53 7.42 -8.77
C SER A 30 8.51 5.96 -8.37
N ARG A 31 7.70 5.59 -7.37
CA ARG A 31 7.38 4.20 -7.05
C ARG A 31 5.90 3.94 -7.34
N PRO A 32 5.47 3.93 -8.62
CA PRO A 32 4.17 3.37 -8.95
C PRO A 32 4.25 1.88 -8.62
N GLU A 33 3.84 1.52 -7.40
CA GLU A 33 3.68 0.13 -7.02
C GLU A 33 2.62 -0.43 -7.96
N PRO A 34 2.94 -1.49 -8.73
CA PRO A 34 2.03 -2.02 -9.72
C PRO A 34 0.70 -2.37 -9.04
N TYR A 35 -0.42 -2.11 -9.70
CA TYR A 35 -1.75 -2.33 -9.13
C TYR A 35 -1.92 -3.72 -8.45
N PRO A 36 -1.46 -4.84 -9.03
CA PRO A 36 -1.54 -6.13 -8.33
C PRO A 36 -0.71 -6.19 -7.04
N ALA A 37 0.40 -5.46 -6.94
CA ALA A 37 1.20 -5.36 -5.72
C ALA A 37 0.48 -4.56 -4.62
N LEU A 38 -0.21 -3.47 -4.98
CA LEU A 38 -1.07 -2.73 -4.05
C LEU A 38 -2.19 -3.62 -3.47
N VAL A 39 -2.87 -4.38 -4.33
CA VAL A 39 -3.93 -5.30 -3.90
C VAL A 39 -3.36 -6.42 -3.02
N ALA A 40 -2.25 -7.04 -3.43
CA ALA A 40 -1.59 -8.08 -2.63
C ALA A 40 -1.15 -7.55 -1.25
N ARG A 41 -0.64 -6.32 -1.18
CA ARG A 41 -0.26 -5.66 0.07
C ARG A 41 -1.46 -5.43 0.99
N ALA A 42 -2.59 -5.00 0.44
CA ALA A 42 -3.83 -4.84 1.21
C ALA A 42 -4.33 -6.19 1.78
N ILE A 43 -4.30 -7.26 0.98
CA ILE A 43 -4.69 -8.61 1.41
C ILE A 43 -3.75 -9.13 2.51
N ASN A 44 -2.44 -8.91 2.37
CA ASN A 44 -1.45 -9.34 3.35
C ASN A 44 -1.51 -8.55 4.67
N ALA A 45 -2.08 -7.34 4.65
CA ALA A 45 -2.30 -6.53 5.84
C ALA A 45 -3.52 -6.97 6.67
N THR A 46 -4.39 -7.82 6.11
CA THR A 46 -5.55 -8.36 6.84
C THR A 46 -5.10 -9.19 8.04
N ALA A 47 -5.65 -8.84 9.21
CA ALA A 47 -5.33 -9.50 10.47
C ALA A 47 -5.71 -11.00 10.44
N PRO A 48 -4.93 -11.88 11.09
CA PRO A 48 -5.28 -13.29 11.18
C PRO A 48 -6.62 -13.50 11.90
N GLY A 49 -7.48 -14.36 11.35
CA GLY A 49 -8.82 -14.63 11.88
C GLY A 49 -9.86 -13.54 11.61
N ALA A 50 -9.49 -12.44 10.94
CA ALA A 50 -10.42 -11.41 10.52
C ALA A 50 -10.96 -11.68 9.11
N GLU A 51 -12.25 -11.42 8.93
CA GLU A 51 -12.88 -11.26 7.64
C GLU A 51 -12.76 -9.79 7.22
N THR A 52 -12.28 -9.50 6.01
CA THR A 52 -12.13 -8.13 5.53
C THR A 52 -12.67 -8.01 4.11
N VAL A 53 -13.55 -7.03 3.91
CA VAL A 53 -14.05 -6.65 2.58
C VAL A 53 -13.14 -5.57 1.99
N ILE A 54 -12.53 -5.86 0.85
CA ILE A 54 -11.70 -4.91 0.09
C ILE A 54 -12.45 -4.52 -1.17
N VAL A 55 -12.76 -3.23 -1.35
CA VAL A 55 -13.37 -2.71 -2.57
C VAL A 55 -12.26 -2.28 -3.52
N LEU A 56 -12.32 -2.77 -4.76
CA LEU A 56 -11.29 -2.55 -5.76
C LEU A 56 -11.76 -1.57 -6.84
N PRO A 57 -10.93 -0.59 -7.24
CA PRO A 57 -11.26 0.33 -8.31
C PRO A 57 -11.33 -0.35 -9.69
N GLN A 58 -10.57 -1.43 -9.89
CA GLN A 58 -10.53 -2.19 -11.14
C GLN A 58 -10.54 -3.71 -10.88
N PRO A 59 -11.16 -4.51 -11.77
CA PRO A 59 -11.20 -5.95 -11.62
C PRO A 59 -9.81 -6.56 -11.79
N VAL A 60 -9.37 -7.38 -10.83
CA VAL A 60 -8.11 -8.15 -10.92
C VAL A 60 -8.40 -9.64 -11.12
N ASN A 61 -7.39 -10.51 -11.17
CA ASN A 61 -7.58 -11.96 -11.07
C ASN A 61 -6.81 -12.45 -9.85
N ILE A 62 -7.46 -13.19 -8.95
CA ILE A 62 -6.91 -13.58 -7.65
C ILE A 62 -6.95 -15.09 -7.50
N THR A 63 -5.82 -15.62 -7.05
CA THR A 63 -5.68 -16.98 -6.53
C THR A 63 -5.17 -16.88 -5.09
N THR A 64 -5.14 -17.99 -4.37
CA THR A 64 -4.56 -18.05 -3.01
C THR A 64 -3.06 -17.72 -2.98
N ALA A 65 -2.37 -17.76 -4.13
CA ALA A 65 -0.93 -17.53 -4.22
C ALA A 65 -0.55 -16.17 -4.84
N TYR A 66 -1.40 -15.59 -5.70
CA TYR A 66 -1.08 -14.36 -6.41
C TYR A 66 -2.30 -13.55 -6.85
N VAL A 67 -2.12 -12.24 -6.97
CA VAL A 67 -2.98 -11.31 -7.71
C VAL A 67 -2.34 -11.03 -9.06
N SER A 68 -3.14 -10.94 -10.11
CA SER A 68 -2.69 -10.54 -11.44
C SER A 68 -3.62 -9.51 -12.09
N PHE A 69 -3.02 -8.57 -12.81
CA PHE A 69 -3.73 -7.55 -13.56
C PHE A 69 -2.83 -7.01 -14.67
N GLY A 70 -3.37 -6.81 -15.89
CA GLY A 70 -2.61 -6.18 -16.98
C GLY A 70 -1.31 -6.90 -17.40
N GLY A 71 -1.20 -8.21 -17.15
CA GLY A 71 0.03 -8.98 -17.42
C GLY A 71 1.03 -9.02 -16.26
N GLU A 72 0.82 -8.24 -15.20
CA GLU A 72 1.65 -8.22 -14.00
C GLU A 72 1.10 -9.13 -12.90
N ARG A 73 1.97 -9.59 -11.99
CA ARG A 73 1.61 -10.49 -10.89
C ARG A 73 2.30 -10.08 -9.58
N ALA A 74 1.59 -10.25 -8.47
CA ALA A 74 2.12 -10.05 -7.12
C ALA A 74 1.71 -11.20 -6.20
N ALA A 75 2.61 -11.65 -5.32
CA ALA A 75 2.40 -12.81 -4.47
C ALA A 75 1.59 -12.51 -3.19
N ILE A 76 0.79 -13.48 -2.76
CA ILE A 76 -0.04 -13.43 -1.55
C ILE A 76 0.31 -14.62 -0.64
N PRO A 77 1.33 -14.52 0.22
CA PRO A 77 1.81 -15.66 1.01
C PRO A 77 0.87 -16.12 2.13
N ARG A 78 -0.14 -15.34 2.52
CA ARG A 78 -0.94 -15.56 3.74
C ARG A 78 -2.45 -15.75 3.52
N LEU A 79 -2.89 -15.81 2.27
CA LEU A 79 -4.32 -15.89 1.96
C LEU A 79 -4.81 -17.35 2.00
N SER A 80 -5.73 -17.66 2.91
CA SER A 80 -6.30 -19.02 3.01
C SER A 80 -7.51 -19.23 2.12
N ALA A 81 -8.37 -18.20 1.98
CA ALA A 81 -9.54 -18.25 1.15
C ALA A 81 -9.90 -16.84 0.66
N VAL A 82 -10.44 -16.76 -0.56
CA VAL A 82 -10.98 -15.54 -1.13
C VAL A 82 -12.29 -15.85 -1.83
N SER A 83 -13.27 -14.98 -1.64
CA SER A 83 -14.56 -15.02 -2.32
C SER A 83 -14.93 -13.60 -2.76
N GLY A 84 -15.56 -13.44 -3.92
CA GLY A 84 -15.91 -12.12 -4.45
C GLY A 84 -16.46 -12.21 -5.86
N ASP A 85 -17.30 -11.24 -6.22
CA ASP A 85 -17.99 -11.22 -7.51
C ASP A 85 -17.13 -10.52 -8.56
N ALA A 86 -16.62 -11.29 -9.53
CA ALA A 86 -15.78 -10.89 -10.65
C ALA A 86 -14.84 -9.70 -10.34
N VAL A 87 -14.23 -9.77 -9.15
CA VAL A 87 -13.06 -9.05 -8.69
C VAL A 87 -13.18 -7.53 -8.57
N ARG A 88 -14.39 -6.99 -8.38
CA ARG A 88 -14.62 -5.59 -7.92
C ARG A 88 -14.64 -5.44 -6.40
N TYR A 89 -14.96 -6.51 -5.67
CA TYR A 89 -14.82 -6.56 -4.22
C TYR A 89 -14.31 -7.94 -3.80
N LEU A 90 -13.55 -8.00 -2.72
CA LEU A 90 -12.93 -9.21 -2.20
C LEU A 90 -13.29 -9.39 -0.74
N LEU A 91 -13.73 -10.59 -0.38
CA LEU A 91 -13.82 -11.07 0.98
C LEU A 91 -12.55 -11.88 1.28
N VAL A 92 -11.72 -11.36 2.18
CA VAL A 92 -10.44 -11.96 2.55
C VAL A 92 -10.56 -12.62 3.92
N TYR A 93 -10.15 -13.88 4.00
CA TYR A 93 -9.92 -14.60 5.25
C TYR A 93 -8.45 -15.01 5.35
N ASN A 94 -7.81 -14.63 6.44
CA ASN A 94 -6.43 -15.00 6.74
C ASN A 94 -6.40 -15.98 7.93
N ALA A 95 -6.44 -17.28 7.65
CA ALA A 95 -6.43 -18.33 8.68
C ALA A 95 -5.03 -18.66 9.24
N SER A 96 -3.99 -17.90 8.87
CA SER A 96 -2.62 -18.29 9.20
C SER A 96 -2.13 -17.66 10.51
N VAL A 97 -2.34 -18.39 11.61
CA VAL A 97 -1.51 -18.26 12.82
C VAL A 97 -0.79 -19.59 13.04
N ARG A 98 0.53 -19.64 12.80
CA ARG A 98 1.36 -20.56 13.57
C ARG A 98 1.47 -19.95 14.96
N VAL A 99 0.61 -20.38 15.87
CA VAL A 99 0.74 -20.03 17.29
C VAL A 99 2.04 -20.69 17.74
N VAL A 100 3.10 -19.89 17.89
CA VAL A 100 4.27 -20.32 18.66
C VAL A 100 3.76 -20.42 20.09
N ARG A 101 3.47 -21.64 20.56
CA ARG A 101 3.33 -21.93 21.98
C ARG A 101 4.70 -21.64 22.61
N GLY A 102 4.88 -20.43 23.12
CA GLY A 102 5.92 -20.15 24.11
C GLY A 102 5.56 -20.89 25.38
N GLY A 103 6.49 -21.72 25.86
CA GLY A 103 6.37 -22.53 27.08
C GLY A 103 6.66 -21.77 28.36
#